data_AF-A0A397A0L4-F1
#
_entry.id   AF-A0A397A0L4-F1
#
_cell.length_a   1.000
_cell.length_b   1.000
_cell.length_c   1.000
_cell.angle_alpha   90.00
_cell.angle_beta   90.00
_cell.angle_gamma   90.00
#
_symmetry.space_group_name_H-M   'P 1'
#
loop_
_entity.id
_entity.type
_entity.pdbx_description
1 polymer ?
#
loop_
_entity_poly.entity_id
_entity_poly.type
_entity_poly.pdbx_seq_one_letter_code
_entity_poly.pdbx_strand_id
1 'polypeptide(L)'
;MPFVAWTPATWAMFVPTKATTPTLGVNYLQASQKQIEIAVDSSNNARLTISQDMSLGVGGVLWNCGRAIVQALSRHPELVRGHDVLEMGCGTGAASLAAGYYGPRSLLLTDLCVVLPLTHINAQRALQDHPDVFSAMDVAVREFKCPKHPFGLVLCSDCLYEPSVFGDFVQSLIDVTATGSRVLLAYKQRIPEREEQVFLGLSKLFTVQLYSADAITGLNFDNDNVFVELGGTTWALAIAHDNPLNIVARTRIDTTTPDETIAKAFAWLDTQNFDALGVFHIPIFETHTESLAHMPSYIGIASFGPVDLNPASPTYGYITTTPKPHWANTSSCCLRYIVFHRSIILDIVGAFKAKYTGVPINFETDVNAPALFEAAFGGHGPDVSSVCYITVGTGIGVGVCIDGKPVHGRMHPEAGHMFVPLAPADIAANFQGLCPFHSSCAEGMAAAGAIAARTRIDRTGLHEIPDTDPVWDIVAHYLALVCVNLTLTVSPHVIVLGGGVSKRQGLLGKIHTKVRKPLCPFIYSTSNKLAGL
;
A
#
# COMPACT_ATOMS: atom_id res chain seq x y z
N MET A 1 5.99 -13.28 -8.19
CA MET A 1 6.91 -13.97 -9.13
C MET A 1 6.32 -15.33 -9.51
N PRO A 2 6.83 -16.06 -10.53
CA PRO A 2 6.71 -17.52 -10.54
C PRO A 2 7.39 -18.13 -9.31
N PHE A 3 7.14 -19.41 -9.08
CA PHE A 3 7.58 -20.13 -7.89
C PHE A 3 8.99 -20.70 -8.06
N VAL A 4 9.75 -20.80 -6.97
CA VAL A 4 11.19 -21.11 -6.95
C VAL A 4 11.43 -22.46 -6.28
N ALA A 5 12.04 -23.41 -6.99
CA ALA A 5 12.31 -24.75 -6.46
C ALA A 5 13.17 -24.72 -5.18
N TRP A 6 12.74 -25.43 -4.13
CA TRP A 6 13.43 -25.47 -2.86
C TRP A 6 14.77 -26.22 -2.97
N THR A 7 15.81 -25.62 -2.41
CA THR A 7 17.16 -26.16 -2.22
C THR A 7 17.76 -25.55 -0.93
N PRO A 8 18.86 -26.07 -0.37
CA PRO A 8 19.59 -25.39 0.71
C PRO A 8 20.07 -23.98 0.32
N ALA A 9 20.40 -23.76 -0.95
CA ALA A 9 20.81 -22.44 -1.44
C ALA A 9 19.66 -21.42 -1.44
N THR A 10 18.47 -21.81 -1.93
CA THR A 10 17.29 -20.94 -1.88
C THR A 10 16.77 -20.80 -0.45
N TRP A 11 16.87 -21.84 0.39
CA TRP A 11 16.57 -21.74 1.81
C TRP A 11 17.43 -20.68 2.48
N ALA A 12 18.75 -20.67 2.23
CA ALA A 12 19.65 -19.63 2.71
C ALA A 12 19.38 -18.22 2.13
N MET A 13 18.63 -18.09 1.03
CA MET A 13 18.13 -16.79 0.54
C MET A 13 16.88 -16.31 1.30
N PHE A 14 16.10 -17.21 1.89
CA PHE A 14 14.89 -16.90 2.67
C PHE A 14 15.09 -16.93 4.19
N VAL A 15 16.25 -17.38 4.69
CA VAL A 15 16.63 -17.29 6.11
C VAL A 15 17.36 -15.96 6.38
N PRO A 16 16.80 -15.04 7.19
CA PRO A 16 17.50 -13.81 7.56
C PRO A 16 18.72 -14.12 8.44
N THR A 17 19.88 -13.59 8.06
CA THR A 17 21.15 -13.90 8.74
C THR A 17 21.27 -13.21 10.10
N LYS A 18 21.25 -14.02 11.17
CA LYS A 18 21.47 -13.67 12.59
C LYS A 18 20.41 -12.79 13.27
N ALA A 19 19.51 -13.47 13.98
CA ALA A 19 19.34 -13.32 15.43
C ALA A 19 19.31 -11.88 16.01
N THR A 20 18.34 -11.07 15.59
CA THR A 20 17.51 -10.34 16.56
C THR A 20 16.14 -11.00 16.57
N THR A 21 15.54 -11.21 17.75
CA THR A 21 14.27 -11.95 17.88
C THR A 21 13.17 -11.25 17.08
N PRO A 22 12.59 -11.87 16.04
CA PRO A 22 11.55 -11.22 15.26
C PRO A 22 10.28 -11.16 16.11
N THR A 23 9.98 -9.97 16.63
CA THR A 23 8.66 -9.61 17.14
C THR A 23 7.69 -9.42 15.99
N LEU A 24 7.50 -10.50 15.21
CA LEU A 24 6.34 -10.73 14.35
C LEU A 24 5.12 -10.71 15.28
N GLY A 25 4.62 -9.49 15.47
CA GLY A 25 3.75 -9.11 16.55
C GLY A 25 2.35 -9.63 16.29
N VAL A 26 1.75 -10.21 17.31
CA VAL A 26 0.30 -10.30 17.33
C VAL A 26 -0.22 -8.87 17.33
N ASN A 27 -1.08 -8.49 16.39
CA ASN A 27 -1.93 -7.34 16.59
C ASN A 27 -2.93 -7.70 17.72
N TYR A 28 -2.50 -7.52 18.98
CA TYR A 28 -3.24 -7.98 20.15
C TYR A 28 -4.62 -7.31 20.28
N LEU A 29 -4.83 -6.17 19.61
CA LEU A 29 -6.16 -5.55 19.49
C LEU A 29 -7.06 -6.38 18.56
N GLN A 30 -6.58 -6.85 17.40
CA GLN A 30 -7.34 -7.77 16.54
C GLN A 30 -7.48 -9.17 17.16
N ALA A 31 -6.46 -9.71 17.82
CA ALA A 31 -6.54 -11.04 18.45
C ALA A 31 -7.49 -11.07 19.67
N SER A 32 -7.68 -9.93 20.35
CA SER A 32 -8.67 -9.80 21.45
C SER A 32 -10.09 -9.47 20.97
N GLN A 33 -10.31 -9.23 19.67
CA GLN A 33 -11.67 -9.15 19.11
C GLN A 33 -12.29 -10.54 19.03
N LYS A 34 -13.48 -10.71 19.64
CA LYS A 34 -14.25 -11.97 19.63
C LYS A 34 -14.68 -12.45 18.23
N GLN A 35 -14.66 -11.55 17.25
CA GLN A 35 -14.98 -11.79 15.86
C GLN A 35 -14.09 -10.91 14.98
N ILE A 36 -13.72 -11.42 13.82
CA ILE A 36 -13.01 -10.69 12.77
C ILE A 36 -13.59 -11.07 11.40
N GLU A 37 -13.73 -10.09 10.51
CA GLU A 37 -14.10 -10.34 9.13
C GLU A 37 -12.85 -10.51 8.26
N ILE A 38 -12.86 -11.53 7.39
CA ILE A 38 -11.85 -11.70 6.33
C ILE A 38 -12.52 -11.57 4.96
N ALA A 39 -11.88 -10.83 4.05
CA ALA A 39 -12.22 -10.91 2.62
C ALA A 39 -11.72 -12.26 2.09
N VAL A 40 -12.58 -13.00 1.39
CA VAL A 40 -12.17 -14.26 0.76
C VAL A 40 -11.76 -14.08 -0.69
N ASP A 41 -12.28 -13.07 -1.40
CA ASP A 41 -11.96 -12.78 -2.80
C ASP A 41 -11.27 -11.41 -3.00
N SER A 42 -10.59 -11.24 -4.14
CA SER A 42 -9.81 -10.05 -4.48
C SER A 42 -10.63 -8.81 -4.88
N SER A 43 -11.94 -8.95 -5.05
CA SER A 43 -12.90 -7.85 -5.22
C SER A 43 -13.59 -7.43 -3.91
N ASN A 44 -13.31 -8.12 -2.80
CA ASN A 44 -13.86 -7.87 -1.46
C ASN A 44 -15.40 -7.96 -1.38
N ASN A 45 -16.03 -8.70 -2.30
CA ASN A 45 -17.49 -8.86 -2.34
C ASN A 45 -17.99 -9.97 -1.40
N ALA A 46 -17.23 -11.06 -1.28
CA ALA A 46 -17.45 -12.11 -0.29
C ALA A 46 -16.51 -11.94 0.92
N ARG A 47 -17.09 -12.08 2.12
CA ARG A 47 -16.42 -11.94 3.41
C ARG A 47 -16.92 -13.01 4.38
N LEU A 48 -16.05 -13.53 5.25
CA LEU A 48 -16.37 -14.50 6.30
C LEU A 48 -16.21 -13.90 7.70
N THR A 49 -17.17 -14.13 8.58
CA THR A 49 -17.14 -13.70 9.99
C THR A 49 -16.56 -14.80 10.89
N ILE A 50 -15.27 -14.73 11.19
CA ILE A 50 -14.54 -15.71 12.00
C ILE A 50 -14.59 -15.30 13.48
N SER A 51 -15.14 -16.15 14.36
CA SER A 51 -15.01 -15.97 15.82
C SER A 51 -13.63 -16.40 16.31
N GLN A 52 -13.17 -15.72 17.36
CA GLN A 52 -11.89 -15.94 18.04
C GLN A 52 -12.11 -16.03 19.56
N ASP A 53 -11.29 -16.81 20.25
CA ASP A 53 -11.25 -16.91 21.70
C ASP A 53 -9.82 -17.12 22.22
N MET A 54 -9.19 -16.04 22.70
CA MET A 54 -7.85 -16.05 23.30
C MET A 54 -7.69 -17.03 24.47
N SER A 55 -8.77 -17.47 25.13
CA SER A 55 -8.70 -18.45 26.23
C SER A 55 -8.34 -19.86 25.75
N LEU A 56 -8.53 -20.15 24.46
CA LEU A 56 -8.08 -21.40 23.80
C LEU A 56 -6.60 -21.31 23.35
N GLY A 57 -5.88 -20.27 23.73
CA GLY A 57 -4.49 -20.04 23.34
C GLY A 57 -4.33 -19.86 21.83
N VAL A 58 -3.26 -20.42 21.26
CA VAL A 58 -2.94 -20.22 19.83
C VAL A 58 -4.00 -20.81 18.89
N GLY A 59 -4.71 -21.88 19.26
CA GLY A 59 -5.78 -22.43 18.42
C GLY A 59 -6.99 -21.50 18.29
N GLY A 60 -7.15 -20.55 19.21
CA GLY A 60 -8.32 -19.67 19.30
C GLY A 60 -8.31 -18.43 18.40
N VAL A 61 -7.26 -18.20 17.61
CA VAL A 61 -6.98 -16.90 16.96
C VAL A 61 -6.64 -17.10 15.48
N LEU A 62 -6.98 -16.11 14.62
CA LEU A 62 -6.57 -16.12 13.22
C LEU A 62 -5.18 -15.48 13.04
N TRP A 63 -4.16 -16.33 12.92
CA TRP A 63 -2.77 -15.93 12.68
C TRP A 63 -2.46 -15.59 11.22
N ASN A 64 -1.34 -14.87 11.01
CA ASN A 64 -0.87 -14.43 9.70
C ASN A 64 -0.68 -15.60 8.72
N CYS A 65 -0.32 -16.80 9.19
CA CYS A 65 -0.22 -17.99 8.32
C CYS A 65 -1.59 -18.40 7.73
N GLY A 66 -2.66 -18.35 8.52
CA GLY A 66 -4.01 -18.60 8.04
C GLY A 66 -4.44 -17.56 7.01
N ARG A 67 -4.17 -16.27 7.28
CA ARG A 67 -4.39 -15.16 6.33
C ARG A 67 -3.62 -15.34 5.02
N ALA A 68 -2.36 -15.75 5.10
CA ALA A 68 -1.51 -16.01 3.94
C ALA A 68 -2.06 -17.16 3.07
N ILE A 69 -2.64 -18.20 3.68
CA ILE A 69 -3.36 -19.24 2.92
C ILE A 69 -4.63 -18.66 2.28
N VAL A 70 -5.48 -17.92 3.01
CA VAL A 70 -6.68 -17.26 2.44
C VAL A 70 -6.32 -16.41 1.21
N GLN A 71 -5.25 -15.60 1.30
CA GLN A 71 -4.77 -14.76 0.20
C GLN A 71 -4.12 -15.56 -0.96
N ALA A 72 -3.49 -16.71 -0.67
CA ALA A 72 -2.98 -17.61 -1.70
C ALA A 72 -4.12 -18.30 -2.47
N LEU A 73 -5.15 -18.78 -1.76
CA LEU A 73 -6.30 -19.45 -2.35
C LEU A 73 -7.13 -18.51 -3.25
N SER A 74 -7.26 -17.23 -2.87
CA SER A 74 -8.00 -16.25 -3.67
C SER A 74 -7.32 -15.84 -4.98
N ARG A 75 -6.00 -16.00 -5.06
CA ARG A 75 -5.20 -15.84 -6.28
C ARG A 75 -5.08 -17.13 -7.10
N HIS A 76 -5.21 -18.29 -6.45
CA HIS A 76 -5.03 -19.62 -7.04
C HIS A 76 -6.24 -20.56 -6.78
N PRO A 77 -7.45 -20.20 -7.25
CA PRO A 77 -8.66 -21.01 -7.06
C PRO A 77 -8.58 -22.41 -7.69
N GLU A 78 -7.70 -22.59 -8.69
CA GLU A 78 -7.37 -23.88 -9.32
C GLU A 78 -6.63 -24.86 -8.41
N LEU A 79 -6.16 -24.42 -7.23
CA LEU A 79 -5.62 -25.30 -6.20
C LEU A 79 -6.72 -26.11 -5.50
N VAL A 80 -7.91 -25.51 -5.33
CA VAL A 80 -9.03 -26.05 -4.55
C VAL A 80 -10.04 -26.81 -5.41
N ARG A 81 -10.37 -26.28 -6.59
CA ARG A 81 -11.56 -26.68 -7.35
C ARG A 81 -11.63 -28.19 -7.62
N GLY A 82 -12.69 -28.82 -7.13
CA GLY A 82 -13.00 -30.24 -7.33
C GLY A 82 -12.19 -31.23 -6.47
N HIS A 83 -11.31 -30.75 -5.60
CA HIS A 83 -10.53 -31.59 -4.67
C HIS A 83 -11.25 -31.78 -3.33
N ASP A 84 -11.01 -32.92 -2.68
CA ASP A 84 -11.26 -33.07 -1.25
C ASP A 84 -10.13 -32.37 -0.48
N VAL A 85 -10.49 -31.52 0.49
CA VAL A 85 -9.56 -30.66 1.23
C VAL A 85 -9.49 -31.08 2.70
N LEU A 86 -8.27 -31.27 3.20
CA LEU A 86 -7.97 -31.38 4.64
C LEU A 86 -7.30 -30.09 5.10
N GLU A 87 -7.63 -29.61 6.31
CA GLU A 87 -6.78 -28.66 7.03
C GLU A 87 -6.32 -29.27 8.36
N MET A 88 -5.00 -29.32 8.53
CA MET A 88 -4.32 -29.81 9.73
C MET A 88 -3.98 -28.63 10.64
N GLY A 89 -4.44 -28.64 11.89
CA GLY A 89 -4.21 -27.53 12.82
C GLY A 89 -4.97 -26.27 12.40
N CYS A 90 -6.23 -26.42 12.01
CA CYS A 90 -7.03 -25.36 11.40
C CYS A 90 -7.35 -24.17 12.33
N GLY A 91 -7.20 -24.33 13.65
CA GLY A 91 -7.50 -23.30 14.64
C GLY A 91 -8.95 -22.81 14.54
N THR A 92 -9.10 -21.54 14.15
CA THR A 92 -10.40 -20.92 13.86
C THR A 92 -11.12 -21.48 12.63
N GLY A 93 -10.45 -22.25 11.76
CA GLY A 93 -11.00 -22.83 10.52
C GLY A 93 -10.99 -21.89 9.31
N ALA A 94 -10.39 -20.70 9.44
CA ALA A 94 -10.51 -19.62 8.46
C ALA A 94 -10.05 -20.00 7.04
N ALA A 95 -8.96 -20.78 6.90
CA ALA A 95 -8.40 -21.11 5.59
C ALA A 95 -9.27 -22.14 4.83
N SER A 96 -9.75 -23.20 5.49
CA SER A 96 -10.73 -24.12 4.92
C SER A 96 -12.04 -23.43 4.53
N LEU A 97 -12.56 -22.56 5.39
CA LEU A 97 -13.81 -21.85 5.11
C LEU A 97 -13.64 -20.91 3.90
N ALA A 98 -12.50 -20.23 3.77
CA ALA A 98 -12.18 -19.48 2.55
C ALA A 98 -12.01 -20.39 1.33
N ALA A 99 -11.43 -21.59 1.48
CA ALA A 99 -11.34 -22.57 0.40
C ALA A 99 -12.72 -22.97 -0.15
N GLY A 100 -13.76 -23.02 0.70
CA GLY A 100 -15.14 -23.33 0.29
C GLY A 100 -15.65 -22.51 -0.90
N TYR A 101 -15.30 -21.23 -0.98
CA TYR A 101 -15.69 -20.33 -2.08
C TYR A 101 -15.13 -20.74 -3.45
N TYR A 102 -14.13 -21.62 -3.50
CA TYR A 102 -13.45 -22.03 -4.73
C TYR A 102 -13.89 -23.39 -5.27
N GLY A 103 -14.96 -23.95 -4.68
CA GLY A 103 -15.63 -25.17 -5.13
C GLY A 103 -14.84 -26.46 -4.88
N PRO A 104 -14.37 -26.74 -3.65
CA PRO A 104 -13.91 -28.07 -3.27
C PRO A 104 -15.05 -29.09 -3.32
N ARG A 105 -14.70 -30.37 -3.26
CA ARG A 105 -15.65 -31.49 -3.15
C ARG A 105 -16.10 -31.71 -1.69
N SER A 106 -15.17 -31.54 -0.75
CA SER A 106 -15.40 -31.62 0.69
C SER A 106 -14.37 -30.78 1.44
N LEU A 107 -14.70 -30.37 2.67
CA LEU A 107 -13.82 -29.71 3.62
C LEU A 107 -13.75 -30.53 4.91
N LEU A 108 -12.58 -31.04 5.27
CA LEU A 108 -12.31 -31.65 6.57
C LEU A 108 -11.39 -30.75 7.40
N LEU A 109 -11.97 -29.99 8.31
CA LEU A 109 -11.29 -29.14 9.27
C LEU A 109 -10.84 -29.99 10.47
N THR A 110 -9.56 -29.96 10.82
CA THR A 110 -9.04 -30.75 11.94
C THR A 110 -8.12 -29.98 12.88
N ASP A 111 -8.26 -30.26 14.17
CA ASP A 111 -7.43 -29.71 15.24
C ASP A 111 -7.45 -30.63 16.48
N LEU A 112 -6.82 -30.21 17.57
CA LEU A 112 -6.95 -30.78 18.90
C LEU A 112 -8.37 -30.57 19.44
N CYS A 113 -8.88 -31.55 20.20
CA CYS A 113 -10.26 -31.55 20.72
C CYS A 113 -10.66 -30.31 21.55
N VAL A 114 -9.69 -29.58 22.12
CA VAL A 114 -9.92 -28.34 22.86
C VAL A 114 -10.31 -27.15 21.97
N VAL A 115 -9.88 -27.14 20.70
CA VAL A 115 -10.12 -26.02 19.76
C VAL A 115 -11.42 -26.20 18.98
N LEU A 116 -11.79 -27.45 18.67
CA LEU A 116 -12.94 -27.80 17.83
C LEU A 116 -14.26 -27.08 18.17
N PRO A 117 -14.62 -26.77 19.44
CA PRO A 117 -15.84 -26.02 19.72
C PRO A 117 -15.89 -24.65 19.03
N LEU A 118 -14.77 -23.95 18.91
CA LEU A 118 -14.67 -22.68 18.18
C LEU A 118 -14.76 -22.91 16.67
N THR A 119 -14.03 -23.91 16.16
CA THR A 119 -14.06 -24.30 14.75
C THR A 119 -15.47 -24.70 14.29
N HIS A 120 -16.23 -25.42 15.13
CA HIS A 120 -17.62 -25.77 14.90
C HIS A 120 -18.53 -24.52 14.83
N ILE A 121 -18.35 -23.55 15.74
CA ILE A 121 -19.11 -22.28 15.70
C ILE A 121 -18.84 -21.53 14.38
N ASN A 122 -17.60 -21.50 13.92
CA ASN A 122 -17.23 -20.83 12.67
C ASN A 122 -17.76 -21.55 11.42
N ALA A 123 -17.68 -22.89 11.38
CA ALA A 123 -18.25 -23.68 10.29
C ALA A 123 -19.79 -23.59 10.25
N GLN A 124 -20.46 -23.61 11.41
CA GLN A 124 -21.91 -23.42 11.50
C GLN A 124 -22.34 -22.02 11.06
N ARG A 125 -21.58 -20.98 11.42
CA ARG A 125 -21.83 -19.61 10.94
C ARG A 125 -21.63 -19.50 9.43
N ALA A 126 -20.54 -20.02 8.88
CA ALA A 126 -20.30 -19.99 7.44
C ALA A 126 -21.44 -20.63 6.64
N LEU A 127 -22.00 -21.73 7.14
CA LEU A 127 -23.19 -22.39 6.56
C LEU A 127 -24.50 -21.57 6.71
N GLN A 128 -24.63 -20.76 7.76
CA GLN A 128 -25.79 -19.89 8.00
C GLN A 128 -25.73 -18.60 7.18
N ASP A 129 -24.55 -17.97 7.12
CA ASP A 129 -24.31 -16.68 6.46
C ASP A 129 -24.15 -16.85 4.93
N HIS A 130 -23.69 -18.01 4.46
CA HIS A 130 -23.40 -18.30 3.05
C HIS A 130 -23.92 -19.68 2.58
N PRO A 131 -25.23 -19.96 2.69
CA PRO A 131 -25.80 -21.27 2.36
C PRO A 131 -25.54 -21.67 0.89
N ASP A 132 -25.50 -20.72 -0.04
CA ASP A 132 -25.22 -20.98 -1.47
C ASP A 132 -23.81 -21.56 -1.73
N VAL A 133 -22.87 -21.38 -0.79
CA VAL A 133 -21.49 -21.91 -0.86
C VAL A 133 -21.40 -23.25 -0.16
N PHE A 134 -21.92 -23.37 1.07
CA PHE A 134 -21.64 -24.51 1.94
C PHE A 134 -22.76 -25.56 2.03
N SER A 135 -24.02 -25.26 1.66
CA SER A 135 -25.14 -26.20 1.87
C SER A 135 -25.11 -27.46 0.99
N ALA A 136 -24.40 -27.40 -0.14
CA ALA A 136 -24.22 -28.54 -1.06
C ALA A 136 -22.88 -29.29 -0.85
N MET A 137 -22.15 -28.96 0.22
CA MET A 137 -20.77 -29.40 0.48
C MET A 137 -20.69 -30.22 1.77
N ASP A 138 -19.91 -31.30 1.79
CA ASP A 138 -19.59 -31.97 3.06
C ASP A 138 -18.54 -31.15 3.81
N VAL A 139 -18.95 -30.50 4.90
CA VAL A 139 -18.09 -29.67 5.76
C VAL A 139 -18.04 -30.32 7.15
N ALA A 140 -16.95 -31.02 7.43
CA ALA A 140 -16.74 -31.76 8.66
C ALA A 140 -15.67 -31.09 9.53
N VAL A 141 -15.96 -30.91 10.82
CA VAL A 141 -14.99 -30.51 11.85
C VAL A 141 -14.74 -31.72 12.76
N ARG A 142 -13.48 -32.16 12.92
CA ARG A 142 -13.13 -33.38 13.68
C ARG A 142 -11.80 -33.25 14.42
N GLU A 143 -11.62 -34.03 15.48
CA GLU A 143 -10.32 -34.19 16.15
C GLU A 143 -9.31 -34.83 15.19
N PHE A 144 -8.11 -34.27 15.06
CA PHE A 144 -7.10 -34.81 14.15
C PHE A 144 -6.62 -36.20 14.60
N LYS A 145 -7.11 -37.22 13.90
CA LYS A 145 -6.70 -38.63 14.03
C LYS A 145 -6.33 -39.09 12.64
N CYS A 146 -5.03 -39.23 12.39
CA CYS A 146 -4.42 -39.30 11.06
C CYS A 146 -5.28 -40.07 10.02
N PRO A 147 -5.99 -39.36 9.12
CA PRO A 147 -6.99 -39.99 8.26
C PRO A 147 -6.32 -40.79 7.13
N LYS A 148 -6.57 -42.10 7.10
CA LYS A 148 -5.97 -43.04 6.12
C LYS A 148 -6.61 -42.96 4.72
N HIS A 149 -6.82 -41.75 4.20
CA HIS A 149 -7.23 -41.50 2.83
C HIS A 149 -6.51 -40.26 2.28
N PRO A 150 -6.03 -40.28 1.02
CA PRO A 150 -5.30 -39.16 0.46
C PRO A 150 -6.23 -38.04 0.02
N PHE A 151 -5.91 -36.81 0.40
CA PHE A 151 -6.63 -35.61 0.00
C PHE A 151 -6.08 -35.02 -1.30
N GLY A 152 -6.91 -34.32 -2.06
CA GLY A 152 -6.44 -33.57 -3.24
C GLY A 152 -5.67 -32.32 -2.84
N LEU A 153 -6.09 -31.69 -1.73
CA LEU A 153 -5.45 -30.52 -1.14
C LEU A 153 -5.31 -30.70 0.39
N VAL A 154 -4.14 -30.36 0.92
CA VAL A 154 -3.88 -30.29 2.36
C VAL A 154 -3.44 -28.86 2.70
N LEU A 155 -4.12 -28.23 3.66
CA LEU A 155 -3.79 -26.92 4.20
C LEU A 155 -3.11 -27.10 5.56
N CYS A 156 -2.04 -26.36 5.81
CA CYS A 156 -1.28 -26.39 7.04
C CYS A 156 -0.96 -24.95 7.48
N SER A 157 -1.75 -24.41 8.41
CA SER A 157 -1.57 -23.06 8.97
C SER A 157 -0.72 -23.11 10.25
N ASP A 158 0.56 -22.77 10.12
CA ASP A 158 1.54 -22.65 11.20
C ASP A 158 1.77 -23.92 12.05
N CYS A 159 1.64 -25.11 11.45
CA CYS A 159 1.76 -26.40 12.15
C CYS A 159 3.16 -26.70 12.74
N LEU A 160 4.14 -25.81 12.58
CA LEU A 160 5.54 -25.98 12.95
C LEU A 160 5.94 -25.11 14.17
N TYR A 161 5.13 -25.13 15.24
CA TYR A 161 5.44 -24.41 16.48
C TYR A 161 6.56 -25.03 17.32
N GLU A 162 6.58 -26.36 17.46
CA GLU A 162 7.36 -27.08 18.46
C GLU A 162 8.21 -28.18 17.79
N PRO A 163 9.56 -28.13 17.84
CA PRO A 163 10.43 -29.08 17.16
C PRO A 163 10.22 -30.56 17.49
N SER A 164 9.65 -30.91 18.65
CA SER A 164 9.33 -32.31 18.95
C SER A 164 8.25 -32.92 18.05
N VAL A 165 7.31 -32.14 17.50
CA VAL A 165 6.21 -32.69 16.65
C VAL A 165 6.58 -32.76 15.15
N PHE A 166 7.79 -32.33 14.77
CA PHE A 166 8.20 -32.25 13.37
C PHE A 166 8.21 -33.62 12.66
N GLY A 167 8.56 -34.71 13.37
CA GLY A 167 8.50 -36.07 12.83
C GLY A 167 7.07 -36.53 12.55
N ASP A 168 6.19 -36.36 13.53
CA ASP A 168 4.77 -36.74 13.44
C ASP A 168 4.02 -35.90 12.39
N PHE A 169 4.40 -34.63 12.20
CA PHE A 169 3.89 -33.78 11.12
C PHE A 169 4.27 -34.33 9.73
N VAL A 170 5.54 -34.69 9.51
CA VAL A 170 5.99 -35.26 8.23
C VAL A 170 5.33 -36.62 7.97
N GLN A 171 5.19 -37.48 8.98
CA GLN A 171 4.47 -38.75 8.84
C GLN A 171 2.99 -38.54 8.55
N SER A 172 2.35 -37.57 9.22
CA SER A 172 0.96 -37.20 8.95
C SER A 172 0.76 -36.74 7.51
N LEU A 173 1.67 -35.92 6.96
CA LEU A 173 1.62 -35.54 5.55
C LEU A 173 1.77 -36.73 4.60
N ILE A 174 2.61 -37.73 4.92
CA ILE A 174 2.72 -38.97 4.12
C ILE A 174 1.40 -39.75 4.15
N ASP A 175 0.79 -39.92 5.32
CA ASP A 175 -0.42 -40.72 5.52
C ASP A 175 -1.68 -40.12 4.84
N VAL A 176 -1.74 -38.79 4.68
CA VAL A 176 -2.88 -38.04 4.12
C VAL A 176 -2.69 -37.57 2.67
N THR A 177 -1.60 -37.95 2.01
CA THR A 177 -1.32 -37.58 0.61
C THR A 177 -1.01 -38.77 -0.30
N ALA A 178 -1.09 -38.56 -1.60
CA ALA A 178 -0.69 -39.50 -2.65
C ALA A 178 -0.12 -38.75 -3.86
N THR A 179 0.31 -39.48 -4.89
CA THR A 179 0.75 -38.90 -6.17
C THR A 179 -0.33 -38.00 -6.78
N GLY A 180 -0.09 -36.69 -6.83
CA GLY A 180 -1.02 -35.68 -7.33
C GLY A 180 -1.71 -34.84 -6.25
N SER A 181 -1.58 -35.22 -4.96
CA SER A 181 -1.96 -34.35 -3.83
C SER A 181 -1.12 -33.08 -3.80
N ARG A 182 -1.72 -32.00 -3.28
CA ARG A 182 -1.07 -30.69 -3.10
C ARG A 182 -1.06 -30.34 -1.62
N VAL A 183 -0.01 -29.66 -1.15
CA VAL A 183 0.10 -29.16 0.23
C VAL A 183 0.40 -27.66 0.21
N LEU A 184 -0.43 -26.85 0.89
CA LEU A 184 -0.12 -25.45 1.19
C LEU A 184 0.29 -25.34 2.65
N LEU A 185 1.59 -25.20 2.87
CA LEU A 185 2.18 -24.95 4.18
C LEU A 185 2.48 -23.46 4.30
N ALA A 186 1.80 -22.75 5.19
CA ALA A 186 2.25 -21.43 5.66
C ALA A 186 2.76 -21.60 7.09
N TYR A 187 3.94 -21.08 7.41
CA TYR A 187 4.53 -21.20 8.75
C TYR A 187 5.33 -19.95 9.10
N LYS A 188 5.42 -19.65 10.40
CA LYS A 188 6.32 -18.64 10.94
C LYS A 188 7.67 -19.28 11.26
N GLN A 189 8.76 -18.73 10.71
CA GLN A 189 10.11 -19.14 11.08
C GLN A 189 10.43 -18.76 12.53
N ARG A 190 11.05 -19.70 13.27
CA ARG A 190 11.35 -19.59 14.71
C ARG A 190 12.78 -20.05 15.03
N ILE A 191 13.19 -21.20 14.48
CA ILE A 191 14.48 -21.87 14.72
C ILE A 191 15.02 -22.39 13.37
N PRO A 192 15.70 -21.53 12.56
CA PRO A 192 16.03 -21.83 11.17
C PRO A 192 16.80 -23.14 10.98
N GLU A 193 17.74 -23.46 11.86
CA GLU A 193 18.61 -24.64 11.76
C GLU A 193 17.87 -25.96 12.01
N ARG A 194 16.73 -25.91 12.72
CA ARG A 194 15.85 -27.08 12.92
C ARG A 194 14.81 -27.20 11.82
N GLU A 195 14.23 -26.07 11.42
CA GLU A 195 13.25 -26.01 10.34
C GLU A 195 13.87 -26.43 9.00
N GLU A 196 15.13 -26.06 8.72
CA GLU A 196 15.87 -26.52 7.55
C GLU A 196 15.86 -28.03 7.41
N GLN A 197 16.01 -28.76 8.54
CA GLN A 197 16.01 -30.22 8.54
C GLN A 197 14.62 -30.80 8.22
N VAL A 198 13.53 -30.09 8.53
CA VAL A 198 12.17 -30.46 8.12
C VAL A 198 12.01 -30.30 6.62
N PHE A 199 12.43 -29.16 6.04
CA PHE A 199 12.33 -28.95 4.59
C PHE A 199 13.32 -29.80 3.78
N LEU A 200 14.50 -30.12 4.33
CA LEU A 200 15.40 -31.19 3.85
C LEU A 200 14.77 -32.59 3.94
N GLY A 201 13.82 -32.81 4.84
CA GLY A 201 13.02 -34.04 4.92
C GLY A 201 11.94 -34.04 3.83
N LEU A 202 11.10 -33.00 3.81
CA LEU A 202 10.00 -32.84 2.88
C LEU A 202 10.45 -32.83 1.41
N SER A 203 11.59 -32.21 1.07
CA SER A 203 12.14 -32.20 -0.31
C SER A 203 12.55 -33.57 -0.86
N LYS A 204 12.66 -34.60 -0.01
CA LYS A 204 12.88 -36.00 -0.42
C LYS A 204 11.59 -36.76 -0.72
N LEU A 205 10.44 -36.17 -0.37
CA LEU A 205 9.09 -36.76 -0.43
C LEU A 205 8.17 -35.99 -1.38
N PHE A 206 8.36 -34.67 -1.45
CA PHE A 206 7.53 -33.70 -2.17
C PHE A 206 8.42 -32.77 -3.02
N THR A 207 7.91 -32.32 -4.16
CA THR A 207 8.52 -31.20 -4.91
C THR A 207 8.17 -29.87 -4.22
N VAL A 208 8.97 -29.48 -3.22
CA VAL A 208 8.81 -28.23 -2.47
C VAL A 208 9.31 -27.03 -3.30
N GLN A 209 8.54 -25.94 -3.35
CA GLN A 209 8.85 -24.75 -4.15
C GLN A 209 8.27 -23.47 -3.53
N LEU A 210 9.08 -22.45 -3.30
CA LEU A 210 8.74 -21.20 -2.58
C LEU A 210 8.11 -20.13 -3.50
N TYR A 211 7.43 -19.15 -2.90
CA TYR A 211 6.81 -17.96 -3.50
C TYR A 211 6.67 -16.90 -2.42
N SER A 212 6.51 -15.63 -2.80
CA SER A 212 6.12 -14.56 -1.88
C SER A 212 4.76 -13.98 -2.29
N ALA A 213 4.07 -13.39 -1.33
CA ALA A 213 2.72 -12.84 -1.54
C ALA A 213 2.72 -11.50 -2.32
N ASP A 214 3.88 -11.03 -2.79
CA ASP A 214 4.11 -9.64 -3.19
C ASP A 214 3.76 -9.38 -4.67
N ALA A 215 2.62 -9.89 -5.12
CA ALA A 215 2.14 -9.69 -6.48
C ALA A 215 0.61 -9.54 -6.55
N ILE A 216 0.18 -8.48 -7.26
CA ILE A 216 -1.13 -8.33 -7.92
C ILE A 216 -2.34 -7.94 -7.02
N THR A 217 -2.18 -7.74 -5.71
CA THR A 217 -3.19 -6.99 -4.91
C THR A 217 -2.56 -5.80 -4.18
N GLY A 218 -3.02 -4.58 -4.50
CA GLY A 218 -2.63 -3.39 -3.75
C GLY A 218 -3.19 -3.39 -2.33
N LEU A 219 -2.51 -2.67 -1.43
CA LEU A 219 -2.84 -2.54 0.00
C LEU A 219 -2.69 -3.84 0.82
N ASN A 220 -1.46 -4.36 0.90
CA ASN A 220 -1.09 -5.44 1.84
C ASN A 220 -0.47 -4.85 3.12
N PHE A 221 -1.30 -4.24 3.98
CA PHE A 221 -0.87 -3.54 5.20
C PHE A 221 -0.59 -4.49 6.39
N ASP A 222 0.12 -5.61 6.19
CA ASP A 222 0.44 -6.59 7.26
C ASP A 222 1.97 -6.83 7.42
N ASN A 223 2.82 -6.08 6.70
CA ASN A 223 4.30 -6.13 6.71
C ASN A 223 4.89 -4.70 6.56
N ASP A 224 6.21 -4.57 6.43
CA ASP A 224 6.96 -3.30 6.33
C ASP A 224 6.83 -2.64 4.95
N ASN A 225 6.40 -1.37 4.93
CA ASN A 225 6.15 -0.58 3.71
C ASN A 225 7.10 0.62 3.65
N VAL A 226 7.74 0.86 2.50
CA VAL A 226 8.53 2.07 2.25
C VAL A 226 7.68 3.12 1.55
N PHE A 227 7.69 4.35 2.06
CA PHE A 227 7.07 5.52 1.45
C PHE A 227 8.15 6.55 1.12
N VAL A 228 8.13 7.07 -0.12
CA VAL A 228 9.15 7.98 -0.66
C VAL A 228 8.47 9.20 -1.25
N GLU A 229 8.48 10.32 -0.52
CA GLU A 229 8.03 11.63 -0.99
C GLU A 229 9.21 12.33 -1.67
N LEU A 230 9.18 12.40 -3.01
CA LEU A 230 10.17 13.11 -3.81
C LEU A 230 9.79 14.59 -3.83
N GLY A 231 10.07 15.31 -2.74
CA GLY A 231 9.94 16.76 -2.70
C GLY A 231 11.08 17.42 -3.47
N GLY A 232 10.80 18.43 -4.30
CA GLY A 232 11.80 19.04 -5.18
C GLY A 232 12.94 19.81 -4.50
N THR A 233 12.93 19.95 -3.17
CA THR A 233 14.01 20.57 -2.38
C THR A 233 14.62 19.56 -1.40
N THR A 234 13.80 18.67 -0.87
CA THR A 234 14.21 17.54 -0.03
C THR A 234 13.30 16.36 -0.29
N TRP A 235 13.86 15.17 -0.44
CA TRP A 235 13.09 13.94 -0.33
C TRP A 235 12.80 13.63 1.14
N ALA A 236 11.64 13.07 1.43
CA ALA A 236 11.34 12.45 2.72
C ALA A 236 11.08 10.96 2.50
N LEU A 237 11.73 10.12 3.31
CA LEU A 237 11.53 8.68 3.30
C LEU A 237 10.94 8.26 4.65
N ALA A 238 10.00 7.33 4.63
CA ALA A 238 9.40 6.73 5.81
C ALA A 238 9.26 5.21 5.63
N ILE A 239 9.35 4.48 6.74
CA ILE A 239 8.95 3.08 6.84
C ILE A 239 7.77 3.01 7.81
N ALA A 240 6.70 2.34 7.41
CA ALA A 240 5.54 2.12 8.27
C ALA A 240 5.08 0.65 8.24
N HIS A 241 4.80 0.12 9.43
CA HIS A 241 4.43 -1.27 9.69
C HIS A 241 2.92 -1.33 9.96
N ASP A 242 2.20 -2.31 9.45
CA ASP A 242 0.75 -2.55 9.66
C ASP A 242 -0.22 -1.44 9.19
N ASN A 243 0.24 -0.21 8.99
CA ASN A 243 -0.60 0.95 8.66
C ASN A 243 0.27 2.15 8.23
N PRO A 244 -0.12 2.96 7.22
CA PRO A 244 0.63 4.18 6.84
C PRO A 244 0.71 5.24 7.96
N LEU A 245 -0.15 5.18 8.98
CA LEU A 245 -0.07 6.03 10.18
C LEU A 245 1.06 5.61 11.15
N ASN A 246 1.50 4.35 11.11
CA ASN A 246 2.45 3.76 12.06
C ASN A 246 3.89 3.85 11.53
N ILE A 247 4.38 5.08 11.35
CA ILE A 247 5.74 5.36 10.86
C ILE A 247 6.75 5.05 11.97
N VAL A 248 7.53 3.98 11.80
CA VAL A 248 8.55 3.55 12.78
C VAL A 248 9.90 4.24 12.55
N ALA A 249 10.23 4.53 11.28
CA ALA A 249 11.49 5.13 10.88
C ALA A 249 11.24 6.14 9.76
N ARG A 250 12.03 7.22 9.74
CA ARG A 250 11.99 8.22 8.68
C ARG A 250 13.31 8.98 8.56
N THR A 251 13.61 9.46 7.36
CA THR A 251 14.72 10.37 7.10
C THR A 251 14.32 11.48 6.14
N ARG A 252 15.18 12.49 6.01
CA ARG A 252 15.04 13.60 5.06
C ARG A 252 16.37 13.83 4.37
N ILE A 253 16.35 13.93 3.04
CA ILE A 253 17.53 13.97 2.19
C ILE A 253 17.45 15.20 1.30
N ASP A 254 18.48 16.04 1.30
CA ASP A 254 18.51 17.22 0.42
C ASP A 254 18.64 16.80 -1.05
N THR A 255 17.74 17.32 -1.88
CA THR A 255 17.64 16.98 -3.30
C THR A 255 18.75 17.69 -4.08
N THR A 256 19.76 16.93 -4.51
CA THR A 256 20.88 17.43 -5.32
C THR A 256 20.74 16.94 -6.75
N THR A 257 21.76 16.31 -7.35
CA THR A 257 21.57 15.57 -8.61
C THR A 257 20.78 14.27 -8.36
N PRO A 258 20.13 13.69 -9.40
CA PRO A 258 19.35 12.47 -9.23
C PRO A 258 20.16 11.28 -8.70
N ASP A 259 21.32 11.01 -9.30
CA ASP A 259 22.17 9.88 -8.92
C ASP A 259 22.62 9.97 -7.46
N GLU A 260 23.04 11.15 -6.99
CA GLU A 260 23.37 11.39 -5.58
C GLU A 260 22.17 11.24 -4.65
N THR A 261 20.99 11.71 -5.06
CA THR A 261 19.79 11.71 -4.22
C THR A 261 19.24 10.29 -4.07
N ILE A 262 19.21 9.53 -5.17
CA ILE A 262 18.87 8.09 -5.19
C ILE A 262 19.91 7.29 -4.41
N ALA A 263 21.22 7.55 -4.58
CA ALA A 263 22.26 6.87 -3.83
C ALA A 263 22.16 7.13 -2.31
N LYS A 264 21.85 8.36 -1.88
CA LYS A 264 21.59 8.68 -0.46
C LYS A 264 20.33 7.97 0.05
N ALA A 265 19.27 7.89 -0.75
CA ALA A 265 18.03 7.20 -0.39
C ALA A 265 18.25 5.69 -0.22
N PHE A 266 18.95 5.06 -1.17
CA PHE A 266 19.33 3.65 -1.06
C PHE A 266 20.29 3.39 0.09
N ALA A 267 21.32 4.22 0.27
CA ALA A 267 22.24 4.09 1.40
C ALA A 267 21.57 4.25 2.78
N TRP A 268 20.46 4.99 2.87
CA TRP A 268 19.63 5.00 4.08
C TRP A 268 18.82 3.70 4.20
N LEU A 269 18.09 3.30 3.15
CA LEU A 269 17.28 2.06 3.15
C LEU A 269 18.13 0.80 3.43
N ASP A 270 19.39 0.78 2.99
CA ASP A 270 20.38 -0.28 3.25
C ASP A 270 20.88 -0.32 4.71
N THR A 271 20.44 0.60 5.57
CA THR A 271 20.62 0.54 7.03
C THR A 271 19.34 0.13 7.76
N GLN A 272 18.26 -0.17 7.03
CA GLN A 272 16.97 -0.57 7.58
C GLN A 272 16.75 -2.07 7.36
N ASN A 273 16.09 -2.73 8.32
CA ASN A 273 15.65 -4.12 8.16
C ASN A 273 14.20 -4.12 7.65
N PHE A 274 13.82 -5.19 6.94
CA PHE A 274 12.47 -5.36 6.39
C PHE A 274 11.98 -6.80 6.61
N ASP A 275 10.78 -6.96 7.18
CA ASP A 275 10.08 -8.24 7.29
C ASP A 275 9.51 -8.69 5.91
N ALA A 276 9.75 -9.97 5.57
CA ALA A 276 9.37 -10.59 4.29
C ALA A 276 8.73 -11.99 4.49
N LEU A 277 7.81 -12.39 3.60
CA LEU A 277 6.90 -13.53 3.83
C LEU A 277 6.67 -14.43 2.59
N GLY A 278 6.54 -15.76 2.77
CA GLY A 278 6.40 -16.72 1.65
C GLY A 278 5.46 -17.93 1.84
N VAL A 279 5.01 -18.52 0.70
CA VAL A 279 4.10 -19.70 0.54
C VAL A 279 4.58 -20.56 -0.68
N PHE A 280 3.82 -21.52 -1.26
CA PHE A 280 4.38 -22.58 -2.15
C PHE A 280 3.51 -23.04 -3.37
N HIS A 281 4.08 -23.10 -4.60
CA HIS A 281 3.55 -23.76 -5.84
C HIS A 281 4.56 -23.84 -7.05
N ILE A 282 4.21 -23.62 -8.34
CA ILE A 282 5.01 -23.95 -9.57
C ILE A 282 4.67 -22.90 -10.69
N PRO A 283 5.46 -22.51 -11.76
CA PRO A 283 6.62 -23.18 -12.41
C PRO A 283 7.72 -22.38 -13.23
N ILE A 284 8.72 -23.14 -13.76
CA ILE A 284 9.77 -22.97 -14.85
C ILE A 284 10.65 -21.71 -15.15
N PHE A 285 11.96 -22.03 -15.28
CA PHE A 285 13.08 -21.48 -16.09
C PHE A 285 13.98 -20.30 -15.64
N GLU A 286 15.30 -20.62 -15.70
CA GLU A 286 16.53 -19.82 -15.72
C GLU A 286 16.91 -18.88 -14.57
N THR A 287 18.23 -18.68 -14.42
CA THR A 287 18.89 -18.35 -13.14
C THR A 287 19.66 -17.03 -13.19
N HIS A 288 19.30 -16.10 -12.31
CA HIS A 288 20.21 -15.07 -11.82
C HIS A 288 20.06 -14.92 -10.31
N THR A 289 21.17 -15.06 -9.57
CA THR A 289 21.22 -14.97 -8.11
C THR A 289 21.98 -13.71 -7.69
N GLU A 290 21.23 -12.68 -7.31
CA GLU A 290 21.75 -11.55 -6.53
C GLU A 290 21.08 -11.52 -5.14
N SER A 291 21.61 -10.72 -4.22
CA SER A 291 21.26 -10.76 -2.80
C SER A 291 19.87 -10.16 -2.50
N LEU A 292 18.86 -11.00 -2.30
CA LEU A 292 17.45 -10.62 -2.10
C LEU A 292 16.97 -10.56 -0.63
N ALA A 293 17.89 -10.51 0.34
CA ALA A 293 17.52 -10.19 1.73
C ALA A 293 17.40 -8.67 1.95
N HIS A 294 16.52 -8.24 2.87
CA HIS A 294 16.19 -6.83 3.17
C HIS A 294 15.35 -6.14 2.08
N MET A 295 14.19 -6.73 1.75
CA MET A 295 13.24 -6.21 0.75
C MET A 295 11.94 -5.79 1.45
N PRO A 296 11.44 -4.54 1.30
CA PRO A 296 10.13 -4.15 1.82
C PRO A 296 9.01 -4.85 1.04
N SER A 297 7.84 -5.04 1.67
CA SER A 297 6.70 -5.71 1.02
C SER A 297 5.95 -4.82 0.01
N TYR A 298 6.15 -3.50 0.07
CA TYR A 298 5.58 -2.52 -0.84
C TYR A 298 6.39 -1.22 -0.83
N ILE A 299 6.44 -0.52 -1.97
CA ILE A 299 7.00 0.83 -2.08
C ILE A 299 5.98 1.78 -2.71
N GLY A 300 5.61 2.83 -1.98
CA GLY A 300 4.81 3.94 -2.49
C GLY A 300 5.70 5.15 -2.77
N ILE A 301 5.77 5.59 -4.03
CA ILE A 301 6.56 6.75 -4.45
C ILE A 301 5.62 7.89 -4.85
N ALA A 302 5.78 9.07 -4.24
CA ALA A 302 5.00 10.27 -4.52
C ALA A 302 5.93 11.38 -5.02
N SER A 303 5.79 11.83 -6.26
CA SER A 303 6.78 12.67 -6.95
C SER A 303 6.27 14.08 -7.29
N PHE A 304 7.15 15.08 -7.16
CA PHE A 304 6.89 16.40 -7.75
C PHE A 304 6.68 16.32 -9.27
N GLY A 305 5.73 17.10 -9.79
CA GLY A 305 5.27 17.05 -11.17
C GLY A 305 6.02 17.93 -12.20
N PRO A 306 5.61 17.85 -13.47
CA PRO A 306 4.62 16.92 -14.02
C PRO A 306 5.25 15.55 -14.31
N VAL A 307 4.54 14.46 -14.01
CA VAL A 307 5.03 13.08 -14.16
C VAL A 307 4.14 12.23 -15.05
N ASP A 308 4.74 11.21 -15.67
CA ASP A 308 4.02 10.22 -16.47
C ASP A 308 3.54 9.05 -15.59
N LEU A 309 2.22 9.01 -15.40
CA LEU A 309 1.51 8.01 -14.58
C LEU A 309 0.85 6.91 -15.40
N ASN A 310 0.93 6.93 -16.74
CA ASN A 310 0.26 5.96 -17.59
C ASN A 310 1.05 4.63 -17.59
N PRO A 311 0.54 3.51 -17.02
CA PRO A 311 1.32 2.27 -16.91
C PRO A 311 1.60 1.58 -18.25
N ALA A 312 0.92 1.99 -19.33
CA ALA A 312 1.18 1.53 -20.69
C ALA A 312 2.19 2.44 -21.45
N SER A 313 2.69 3.49 -20.81
CA SER A 313 3.70 4.38 -21.38
C SER A 313 5.12 3.81 -21.19
N PRO A 314 6.01 3.90 -22.20
CA PRO A 314 7.43 3.54 -22.02
C PRO A 314 8.17 4.49 -21.06
N THR A 315 7.55 5.60 -20.64
CA THR A 315 8.07 6.55 -19.65
C THR A 315 7.26 6.58 -18.34
N TYR A 316 6.49 5.53 -18.02
CA TYR A 316 5.84 5.41 -16.70
C TYR A 316 6.86 5.56 -15.55
N GLY A 317 6.61 6.46 -14.61
CA GLY A 317 7.50 6.70 -13.46
C GLY A 317 8.52 7.83 -13.64
N TYR A 318 8.43 8.60 -14.73
CA TYR A 318 9.38 9.65 -15.08
C TYR A 318 8.86 11.05 -14.73
N ILE A 319 9.77 11.93 -14.30
CA ILE A 319 9.55 13.38 -14.28
C ILE A 319 9.75 13.92 -15.69
N THR A 320 8.72 14.60 -16.22
CA THR A 320 8.67 15.03 -17.62
C THR A 320 9.31 16.42 -17.80
N THR A 321 8.59 17.50 -17.47
CA THR A 321 9.02 18.88 -17.74
C THR A 321 9.06 19.73 -16.46
N THR A 322 10.20 19.75 -15.78
CA THR A 322 10.38 20.53 -14.54
C THR A 322 11.41 21.66 -14.70
N PRO A 323 11.24 22.82 -14.03
CA PRO A 323 12.29 23.85 -13.95
C PRO A 323 13.44 23.48 -13.00
N LYS A 324 13.41 22.30 -12.35
CA LYS A 324 14.47 21.80 -11.48
C LYS A 324 15.70 21.37 -12.32
N PRO A 325 16.90 21.96 -12.10
CA PRO A 325 18.12 21.54 -12.80
C PRO A 325 18.38 20.03 -12.64
N HIS A 326 18.78 19.37 -13.73
CA HIS A 326 19.07 17.92 -13.79
C HIS A 326 17.88 16.96 -13.60
N TRP A 327 16.66 17.42 -13.34
CA TRP A 327 15.49 16.55 -13.09
C TRP A 327 14.46 16.50 -14.23
N ALA A 328 14.70 17.20 -15.34
CA ALA A 328 13.77 17.26 -16.48
C ALA A 328 14.16 16.29 -17.61
N ASN A 329 13.17 15.59 -18.17
CA ASN A 329 13.30 14.86 -19.43
C ASN A 329 13.32 15.85 -20.60
N THR A 330 14.52 16.30 -20.99
CA THR A 330 14.76 17.26 -22.07
C THR A 330 14.65 16.63 -23.47
N SER A 331 13.49 16.04 -23.78
CA SER A 331 13.14 15.53 -25.11
C SER A 331 12.93 16.62 -26.20
N SER A 332 13.19 17.89 -25.88
CA SER A 332 12.86 19.07 -26.70
C SER A 332 14.09 19.88 -27.14
N CYS A 333 15.11 19.25 -27.72
CA CYS A 333 16.11 19.96 -28.52
C CYS A 333 16.61 19.19 -29.75
N CYS A 334 16.26 19.68 -30.95
CA CYS A 334 16.88 19.23 -32.19
C CYS A 334 18.28 19.85 -32.36
N LEU A 335 19.28 19.34 -31.63
CA LEU A 335 20.68 19.72 -31.82
C LEU A 335 21.56 18.49 -32.02
N ARG A 336 22.06 18.34 -33.25
CA ARG A 336 23.09 17.37 -33.63
C ARG A 336 24.37 17.64 -32.82
N TYR A 337 24.71 16.80 -31.84
CA TYR A 337 26.10 16.51 -31.53
C TYR A 337 26.26 15.11 -30.95
N ILE A 338 26.99 14.25 -31.66
CA ILE A 338 27.37 12.92 -31.20
C ILE A 338 28.63 13.06 -30.36
N VAL A 339 28.50 12.90 -29.04
CA VAL A 339 29.61 12.68 -28.10
C VAL A 339 29.19 11.61 -27.10
N PHE A 340 30.13 10.76 -26.67
CA PHE A 340 29.90 9.64 -25.76
C PHE A 340 29.64 10.10 -24.30
N HIS A 341 28.49 10.71 -24.05
CA HIS A 341 27.91 10.79 -22.71
C HIS A 341 26.51 10.21 -22.74
N ARG A 342 26.19 9.33 -21.77
CA ARG A 342 24.84 8.82 -21.56
C ARG A 342 23.91 10.00 -21.33
N SER A 343 22.85 10.13 -22.12
CA SER A 343 21.64 10.84 -21.66
C SER A 343 21.15 10.09 -20.41
N ILE A 344 21.21 10.73 -19.25
CA ILE A 344 20.72 10.15 -18.00
C ILE A 344 19.20 10.25 -18.04
N ILE A 345 18.59 9.16 -18.50
CA ILE A 345 17.16 8.97 -18.69
C ILE A 345 16.60 8.54 -17.33
N LEU A 346 15.86 9.44 -16.68
CA LEU A 346 15.56 9.36 -15.24
C LEU A 346 14.33 8.50 -14.92
N ASP A 347 14.53 7.19 -15.05
CA ASP A 347 13.59 6.19 -14.60
C ASP A 347 13.68 5.97 -13.07
N ILE A 348 12.96 6.77 -12.29
CA ILE A 348 12.97 6.66 -10.82
C ILE A 348 12.35 5.34 -10.39
N VAL A 349 11.23 4.96 -11.03
CA VAL A 349 10.57 3.67 -10.79
C VAL A 349 11.46 2.50 -11.22
N GLY A 350 12.20 2.63 -12.32
CA GLY A 350 13.19 1.67 -12.79
C GLY A 350 14.37 1.51 -11.84
N ALA A 351 14.89 2.61 -11.27
CA ALA A 351 15.94 2.55 -10.25
C ALA A 351 15.49 1.78 -9.01
N PHE A 352 14.27 2.05 -8.51
CA PHE A 352 13.69 1.29 -7.40
C PHE A 352 13.38 -0.17 -7.79
N LYS A 353 12.87 -0.44 -9.00
CA LYS A 353 12.61 -1.81 -9.51
C LYS A 353 13.89 -2.63 -9.65
N ALA A 354 15.00 -2.02 -10.07
CA ALA A 354 16.27 -2.69 -10.21
C ALA A 354 16.81 -3.13 -8.85
N LYS A 355 16.81 -2.23 -7.86
CA LYS A 355 17.23 -2.54 -6.48
C LYS A 355 16.27 -3.51 -5.78
N TYR A 356 14.97 -3.28 -5.89
CA TYR A 356 13.92 -4.05 -5.23
C TYR A 356 13.17 -4.95 -6.21
N THR A 357 13.94 -5.80 -6.92
CA THR A 357 13.40 -6.73 -7.92
C THR A 357 12.34 -7.65 -7.31
N GLY A 358 11.11 -7.54 -7.79
CA GLY A 358 9.95 -8.31 -7.33
C GLY A 358 8.98 -7.57 -6.42
N VAL A 359 9.39 -6.46 -5.80
CA VAL A 359 8.54 -5.68 -4.89
C VAL A 359 7.53 -4.84 -5.66
N PRO A 360 6.24 -4.79 -5.24
CA PRO A 360 5.26 -3.85 -5.76
C PRO A 360 5.68 -2.39 -5.54
N ILE A 361 5.91 -1.67 -6.64
CA ILE A 361 6.24 -0.24 -6.64
C ILE A 361 5.12 0.52 -7.34
N ASN A 362 4.36 1.29 -6.56
CA ASN A 362 3.36 2.24 -7.07
C ASN A 362 3.95 3.65 -7.12
N PHE A 363 3.52 4.43 -8.10
CA PHE A 363 4.05 5.77 -8.36
C PHE A 363 2.91 6.75 -8.67
N GLU A 364 2.95 7.92 -8.03
CA GLU A 364 1.89 8.94 -8.04
C GLU A 364 2.51 10.33 -7.82
N THR A 365 1.73 11.42 -7.93
CA THR A 365 2.20 12.78 -7.58
C THR A 365 2.30 13.01 -6.07
N ASP A 366 3.14 13.99 -5.70
CA ASP A 366 3.26 14.56 -4.35
C ASP A 366 1.98 15.26 -3.83
N VAL A 367 0.91 15.31 -4.64
CA VAL A 367 -0.39 15.89 -4.25
C VAL A 367 -1.57 14.92 -4.35
N ASN A 368 -1.57 13.96 -5.28
CA ASN A 368 -2.56 12.88 -5.32
C ASN A 368 -2.31 11.87 -4.19
N ALA A 369 -1.06 11.56 -3.86
CA ALA A 369 -0.73 10.66 -2.75
C ALA A 369 -1.33 11.13 -1.40
N PRO A 370 -1.18 12.41 -0.98
CA PRO A 370 -1.89 12.92 0.18
C PRO A 370 -3.41 13.04 -0.03
N ALA A 371 -3.94 13.29 -1.25
CA ALA A 371 -5.39 13.25 -1.48
C ALA A 371 -6.00 11.85 -1.24
N LEU A 372 -5.28 10.79 -1.63
CA LEU A 372 -5.66 9.39 -1.36
C LEU A 372 -5.57 9.07 0.14
N PHE A 373 -4.49 9.52 0.79
CA PHE A 373 -4.30 9.34 2.23
C PHE A 373 -5.41 10.05 3.04
N GLU A 374 -5.76 11.29 2.70
CA GLU A 374 -6.84 12.03 3.36
C GLU A 374 -8.20 11.34 3.17
N ALA A 375 -8.51 10.82 1.97
CA ALA A 375 -9.74 10.07 1.73
C ALA A 375 -9.83 8.76 2.54
N ALA A 376 -8.71 8.05 2.73
CA ALA A 376 -8.69 6.76 3.43
C ALA A 376 -8.46 6.86 4.95
N PHE A 377 -7.72 7.88 5.42
CA PHE A 377 -7.21 7.97 6.80
C PHE A 377 -7.35 9.37 7.44
N GLY A 378 -7.82 10.39 6.72
CA GLY A 378 -7.92 11.77 7.23
C GLY A 378 -9.00 11.99 8.30
N GLY A 379 -9.83 10.99 8.61
CA GLY A 379 -10.81 11.03 9.70
C GLY A 379 -12.10 11.80 9.40
N HIS A 380 -12.33 12.18 8.14
CA HIS A 380 -13.45 13.05 7.71
C HIS A 380 -14.85 12.41 7.83
N GLY A 381 -14.93 11.08 7.92
CA GLY A 381 -16.18 10.31 8.04
C GLY A 381 -16.22 9.10 7.08
N PRO A 382 -17.06 8.08 7.35
CA PRO A 382 -17.07 6.84 6.56
C PRO A 382 -17.55 7.04 5.10
N ASP A 383 -18.35 8.07 4.85
CA ASP A 383 -18.91 8.38 3.52
C ASP A 383 -17.98 9.25 2.65
N VAL A 384 -16.82 9.67 3.17
CA VAL A 384 -15.93 10.65 2.50
C VAL A 384 -14.99 9.95 1.52
N SER A 385 -15.53 9.56 0.36
CA SER A 385 -14.79 8.87 -0.70
C SER A 385 -13.92 9.78 -1.60
N SER A 386 -14.17 11.09 -1.57
CA SER A 386 -13.76 12.02 -2.63
C SER A 386 -13.21 13.32 -2.05
N VAL A 387 -11.91 13.57 -2.24
CA VAL A 387 -11.14 14.61 -1.57
C VAL A 387 -10.22 15.32 -2.56
N CYS A 388 -10.19 16.65 -2.54
CA CYS A 388 -9.11 17.42 -3.17
C CYS A 388 -8.08 17.81 -2.10
N TYR A 389 -6.79 17.59 -2.36
CA TYR A 389 -5.70 18.06 -1.51
C TYR A 389 -4.94 19.18 -2.21
N ILE A 390 -4.88 20.37 -1.61
CA ILE A 390 -4.17 21.54 -2.14
C ILE A 390 -2.94 21.78 -1.27
N THR A 391 -1.74 21.68 -1.85
CA THR A 391 -0.49 22.08 -1.16
C THR A 391 -0.11 23.51 -1.53
N VAL A 392 0.20 24.35 -0.54
CA VAL A 392 0.66 25.73 -0.75
C VAL A 392 2.03 25.91 -0.11
N GLY A 393 3.05 26.09 -0.95
CA GLY A 393 4.45 26.12 -0.56
C GLY A 393 5.32 26.87 -1.56
N THR A 394 6.42 26.26 -2.02
CA THR A 394 7.27 26.84 -3.07
C THR A 394 6.49 27.09 -4.37
N GLY A 395 5.56 26.20 -4.68
CA GLY A 395 4.54 26.34 -5.72
C GLY A 395 3.13 26.11 -5.14
N ILE A 396 2.15 25.83 -6.01
CA ILE A 396 0.83 25.32 -5.62
C ILE A 396 0.53 24.09 -6.45
N GLY A 397 0.32 22.95 -5.80
CA GLY A 397 -0.11 21.70 -6.43
C GLY A 397 -1.47 21.26 -5.89
N VAL A 398 -2.23 20.51 -6.70
CA VAL A 398 -3.56 20.03 -6.33
C VAL A 398 -3.74 18.59 -6.78
N GLY A 399 -3.94 17.69 -5.82
CA GLY A 399 -4.35 16.32 -6.06
C GLY A 399 -5.86 16.17 -5.95
N VAL A 400 -6.41 15.24 -6.72
CA VAL A 400 -7.85 15.00 -6.77
C VAL A 400 -8.09 13.49 -6.65
N CYS A 401 -8.70 13.10 -5.54
CA CYS A 401 -9.22 11.76 -5.29
C CYS A 401 -10.75 11.77 -5.47
N ILE A 402 -11.28 10.86 -6.27
CA ILE A 402 -12.72 10.64 -6.46
C ILE A 402 -12.99 9.14 -6.27
N ASP A 403 -13.95 8.80 -5.42
CA ASP A 403 -14.34 7.43 -5.06
C ASP A 403 -13.15 6.51 -4.72
N GLY A 404 -12.25 7.02 -3.87
CA GLY A 404 -11.05 6.35 -3.37
C GLY A 404 -9.92 6.21 -4.41
N LYS A 405 -10.02 6.87 -5.57
CA LYS A 405 -9.10 6.70 -6.71
C LYS A 405 -8.53 8.05 -7.16
N PRO A 406 -7.26 8.11 -7.58
CA PRO A 406 -6.69 9.35 -8.09
C PRO A 406 -7.28 9.66 -9.47
N VAL A 407 -7.53 10.93 -9.76
CA VAL A 407 -7.98 11.36 -11.08
C VAL A 407 -6.77 11.39 -12.02
N HIS A 408 -6.69 10.41 -12.92
CA HIS A 408 -5.75 10.41 -14.04
C HIS A 408 -6.51 10.67 -15.35
N GLY A 409 -6.07 11.66 -16.13
CA GLY A 409 -6.61 11.95 -17.46
C GLY A 409 -5.58 11.66 -18.55
N ARG A 410 -5.41 12.61 -19.49
CA ARG A 410 -4.22 12.67 -20.36
C ARG A 410 -2.91 12.79 -19.57
N MET A 411 -3.02 13.41 -18.39
CA MET A 411 -2.00 13.66 -17.38
C MET A 411 -2.73 13.76 -16.02
N HIS A 412 -2.00 13.87 -14.92
CA HIS A 412 -2.61 14.25 -13.64
C HIS A 412 -3.08 15.73 -13.66
N PRO A 413 -4.00 16.14 -12.77
CA PRO A 413 -4.36 17.54 -12.59
C PRO A 413 -3.17 18.44 -12.28
N GLU A 414 -3.22 19.67 -12.79
CA GLU A 414 -2.30 20.77 -12.50
C GLU A 414 -3.10 22.02 -12.07
N ALA A 415 -4.07 21.85 -11.18
CA ALA A 415 -5.05 22.91 -10.87
C ALA A 415 -4.45 24.12 -10.14
N GLY A 416 -3.22 24.03 -9.62
CA GLY A 416 -2.45 25.19 -9.16
C GLY A 416 -2.08 26.16 -10.30
N HIS A 417 -2.08 25.69 -11.55
CA HIS A 417 -1.93 26.54 -12.74
C HIS A 417 -3.27 27.05 -13.31
N MET A 418 -4.40 26.88 -12.62
CA MET A 418 -5.66 27.53 -13.01
C MET A 418 -5.50 29.06 -13.10
N PHE A 419 -6.02 29.65 -14.18
CA PHE A 419 -6.26 31.08 -14.25
C PHE A 419 -7.47 31.44 -13.38
N VAL A 420 -7.31 32.49 -12.58
CA VAL A 420 -8.30 32.95 -11.59
C VAL A 420 -8.33 34.48 -11.61
N PRO A 421 -9.51 35.13 -11.48
CA PRO A 421 -9.61 36.59 -11.47
C PRO A 421 -8.64 37.26 -10.49
N LEU A 422 -7.92 38.29 -10.96
CA LEU A 422 -6.91 38.99 -10.15
C LEU A 422 -7.53 39.68 -8.93
N ALA A 423 -6.82 39.66 -7.80
CA ALA A 423 -7.18 40.43 -6.62
C ALA A 423 -7.09 41.94 -6.95
N PRO A 424 -8.03 42.80 -6.51
CA PRO A 424 -8.00 44.23 -6.81
C PRO A 424 -6.70 44.93 -6.38
N ALA A 425 -6.06 44.45 -5.30
CA ALA A 425 -4.76 44.95 -4.85
C ALA A 425 -3.62 44.67 -5.84
N ASP A 426 -3.63 43.51 -6.51
CA ASP A 426 -2.62 43.14 -7.51
C ASP A 426 -2.84 43.87 -8.83
N ILE A 427 -4.10 44.15 -9.20
CA ILE A 427 -4.43 45.03 -10.33
C ILE A 427 -3.87 46.44 -10.06
N ALA A 428 -4.11 46.99 -8.86
CA ALA A 428 -3.62 48.30 -8.45
C ALA A 428 -2.08 48.36 -8.33
N ALA A 429 -1.43 47.27 -7.92
CA ALA A 429 0.03 47.14 -7.84
C ALA A 429 0.69 46.71 -9.16
N ASN A 430 -0.10 46.43 -10.21
CA ASN A 430 0.33 45.83 -11.48
C ASN A 430 1.18 44.55 -11.31
N PHE A 431 0.87 43.72 -10.30
CA PHE A 431 1.62 42.51 -9.98
C PHE A 431 1.28 41.38 -10.97
N GLN A 432 2.27 40.99 -11.79
CA GLN A 432 2.08 40.03 -12.88
C GLN A 432 2.10 38.55 -12.44
N GLY A 433 2.51 38.27 -11.21
CA GLY A 433 2.81 36.91 -10.73
C GLY A 433 4.21 36.41 -11.15
N LEU A 434 4.58 35.25 -10.63
CA LEU A 434 5.93 34.67 -10.76
C LEU A 434 6.00 33.28 -11.41
N CYS A 435 4.87 32.73 -11.91
CA CYS A 435 4.91 31.43 -12.59
C CYS A 435 5.63 31.59 -13.95
N PRO A 436 6.72 30.86 -14.25
CA PRO A 436 7.50 31.07 -15.46
C PRO A 436 6.77 30.69 -16.76
N PHE A 437 5.68 29.91 -16.66
CA PHE A 437 4.86 29.48 -17.80
C PHE A 437 3.64 30.37 -18.04
N HIS A 438 3.01 30.85 -16.96
CA HIS A 438 1.66 31.43 -17.00
C HIS A 438 1.56 32.83 -16.40
N SER A 439 2.63 33.32 -15.76
CA SER A 439 2.70 34.53 -14.92
C SER A 439 1.68 34.54 -13.77
N SER A 440 0.40 34.76 -14.07
CA SER A 440 -0.68 35.11 -13.14
C SER A 440 -1.70 33.99 -12.87
N CYS A 441 -1.32 32.73 -13.09
CA CYS A 441 -2.09 31.58 -12.56
C CYS A 441 -2.06 31.55 -11.01
N ALA A 442 -2.92 30.73 -10.39
CA ALA A 442 -3.06 30.69 -8.93
C ALA A 442 -1.72 30.48 -8.19
N GLU A 443 -0.86 29.57 -8.65
CA GLU A 443 0.51 29.42 -8.14
C GLU A 443 1.30 30.74 -8.23
N GLY A 444 1.40 31.29 -9.45
CA GLY A 444 2.18 32.49 -9.72
C GLY A 444 1.73 33.70 -8.91
N MET A 445 0.48 33.69 -8.44
CA MET A 445 -0.10 34.73 -7.60
C MET A 445 -0.10 34.42 -6.10
N ALA A 446 -0.09 33.16 -5.64
CA ALA A 446 -0.30 32.83 -4.23
C ALA A 446 0.74 31.89 -3.58
N ALA A 447 1.69 31.32 -4.33
CA ALA A 447 2.80 30.55 -3.75
C ALA A 447 3.75 31.42 -2.92
N ALA A 448 4.58 30.79 -2.08
CA ALA A 448 5.52 31.46 -1.18
C ALA A 448 6.41 32.52 -1.87
N GLY A 449 6.84 32.27 -3.11
CA GLY A 449 7.59 33.26 -3.90
C GLY A 449 6.79 34.53 -4.20
N ALA A 450 5.51 34.41 -4.50
CA ALA A 450 4.63 35.54 -4.80
C ALA A 450 4.24 36.32 -3.54
N ILE A 451 4.21 35.66 -2.38
CA ILE A 451 4.05 36.32 -1.06
C ILE A 451 5.31 37.14 -0.76
N ALA A 452 6.49 36.51 -0.84
CA ALA A 452 7.79 37.15 -0.62
C ALA A 452 8.00 38.40 -1.51
N ALA A 453 7.65 38.31 -2.80
CA ALA A 453 7.77 39.44 -3.72
C ALA A 453 6.85 40.63 -3.39
N ARG A 454 5.67 40.39 -2.78
CA ARG A 454 4.77 41.47 -2.36
C ARG A 454 5.22 42.13 -1.05
N THR A 455 5.60 41.32 -0.05
CA THR A 455 6.01 41.83 1.27
C THR A 455 7.46 42.30 1.31
N ARG A 456 8.28 41.94 0.32
CA ARG A 456 9.73 42.16 0.25
C ARG A 456 10.51 41.45 1.37
N ILE A 457 9.93 40.41 1.95
CA ILE A 457 10.53 39.53 2.95
C ILE A 457 11.00 38.26 2.24
N ASP A 458 12.13 37.68 2.67
CA ASP A 458 12.63 36.44 2.06
C ASP A 458 11.66 35.25 2.28
N ARG A 459 11.74 34.23 1.41
CA ARG A 459 10.94 33.00 1.51
C ARG A 459 11.10 32.28 2.85
N THR A 460 12.24 32.40 3.53
CA THR A 460 12.44 31.87 4.88
C THR A 460 11.69 32.65 5.96
N GLY A 461 11.65 33.99 5.85
CA GLY A 461 11.01 34.90 6.80
C GLY A 461 9.48 35.01 6.68
N LEU A 462 8.81 34.26 5.79
CA LEU A 462 7.35 34.34 5.60
C LEU A 462 6.54 33.99 6.86
N HIS A 463 7.14 33.29 7.82
CA HIS A 463 6.55 32.95 9.11
C HIS A 463 6.54 34.13 10.10
N GLU A 464 7.32 35.18 9.85
CA GLU A 464 7.43 36.39 10.69
C GLU A 464 6.34 37.43 10.36
N ILE A 465 5.71 37.31 9.19
CA ILE A 465 4.63 38.21 8.75
C ILE A 465 3.46 38.09 9.73
N PRO A 466 2.86 39.19 10.23
CA PRO A 466 1.70 39.15 11.13
C PRO A 466 0.41 38.59 10.47
N ASP A 467 -0.44 37.89 11.22
CA ASP A 467 -1.71 37.33 10.72
C ASP A 467 -2.72 38.40 10.23
N THR A 468 -2.49 39.65 10.64
CA THR A 468 -3.23 40.85 10.23
C THR A 468 -2.78 41.47 8.90
N ASP A 469 -1.67 41.03 8.31
CA ASP A 469 -1.12 41.63 7.08
C ASP A 469 -2.07 41.46 5.86
N PRO A 470 -2.28 42.49 5.02
CA PRO A 470 -3.20 42.41 3.87
C PRO A 470 -2.80 41.38 2.80
N VAL A 471 -1.53 40.91 2.74
CA VAL A 471 -1.12 39.87 1.79
C VAL A 471 -1.93 38.58 1.96
N TRP A 472 -2.40 38.29 3.18
CA TRP A 472 -3.19 37.08 3.45
C TRP A 472 -4.61 37.16 2.93
N ASP A 473 -5.14 38.36 2.74
CA ASP A 473 -6.41 38.58 2.04
C ASP A 473 -6.27 38.44 0.51
N ILE A 474 -5.07 38.67 -0.02
CA ILE A 474 -4.70 38.43 -1.42
C ILE A 474 -4.50 36.93 -1.67
N VAL A 475 -3.68 36.25 -0.86
CA VAL A 475 -3.47 34.79 -0.92
C VAL A 475 -4.79 34.03 -0.79
N ALA A 476 -5.63 34.40 0.19
CA ALA A 476 -6.92 33.77 0.40
C ALA A 476 -7.93 34.02 -0.75
N HIS A 477 -7.79 35.11 -1.51
CA HIS A 477 -8.63 35.37 -2.70
C HIS A 477 -8.34 34.34 -3.80
N TYR A 478 -7.08 34.10 -4.11
CA TYR A 478 -6.69 33.11 -5.12
C TYR A 478 -7.00 31.68 -4.71
N LEU A 479 -6.66 31.29 -3.48
CA LEU A 479 -6.96 29.95 -2.97
C LEU A 479 -8.47 29.68 -2.90
N ALA A 480 -9.28 30.68 -2.50
CA ALA A 480 -10.73 30.56 -2.54
C ALA A 480 -11.27 30.33 -3.96
N LEU A 481 -10.73 30.99 -4.97
CA LEU A 481 -11.15 30.81 -6.37
C LEU A 481 -10.74 29.43 -6.92
N VAL A 482 -9.60 28.87 -6.50
CA VAL A 482 -9.24 27.48 -6.79
C VAL A 482 -10.23 26.51 -6.13
N CYS A 483 -10.55 26.69 -4.84
CA CYS A 483 -11.56 25.86 -4.17
C CYS A 483 -12.93 25.94 -4.86
N VAL A 484 -13.39 27.14 -5.23
CA VAL A 484 -14.64 27.35 -6.00
C VAL A 484 -14.62 26.57 -7.32
N ASN A 485 -13.54 26.66 -8.09
CA ASN A 485 -13.39 25.93 -9.34
C ASN A 485 -13.43 24.41 -9.12
N LEU A 486 -12.74 23.89 -8.09
CA LEU A 486 -12.75 22.45 -7.76
C LEU A 486 -14.15 21.98 -7.35
N THR A 487 -14.85 22.72 -6.50
CA THR A 487 -16.24 22.41 -6.13
C THR A 487 -17.18 22.38 -7.33
N LEU A 488 -17.00 23.30 -8.30
CA LEU A 488 -17.85 23.38 -9.50
C LEU A 488 -17.46 22.39 -10.62
N THR A 489 -16.29 21.75 -10.56
CA THR A 489 -15.79 20.86 -11.64
C THR A 489 -15.67 19.39 -11.24
N VAL A 490 -15.28 19.10 -10.00
CA VAL A 490 -15.12 17.73 -9.49
C VAL A 490 -15.91 17.44 -8.20
N SER A 491 -16.58 18.45 -7.64
CA SER A 491 -17.54 18.31 -6.52
C SER A 491 -17.11 17.36 -5.38
N PRO A 492 -15.92 17.55 -4.78
CA PRO A 492 -15.41 16.67 -3.74
C PRO A 492 -16.22 16.83 -2.44
N HIS A 493 -16.21 15.81 -1.59
CA HIS A 493 -16.81 15.86 -0.26
C HIS A 493 -16.02 16.81 0.68
N VAL A 494 -14.68 16.85 0.54
CA VAL A 494 -13.77 17.67 1.35
C VAL A 494 -12.67 18.28 0.47
N ILE A 495 -12.19 19.48 0.82
CA ILE A 495 -10.98 20.09 0.25
C ILE A 495 -9.99 20.36 1.39
N VAL A 496 -8.87 19.65 1.41
CA VAL A 496 -7.83 19.77 2.45
C VAL A 496 -6.74 20.75 1.99
N LEU A 497 -6.34 21.68 2.87
CA LEU A 497 -5.34 22.72 2.61
C LEU A 497 -4.03 22.42 3.36
N GLY A 498 -3.10 21.76 2.66
CA GLY A 498 -1.76 21.41 3.13
C GLY A 498 -0.66 22.37 2.66
N GLY A 499 0.60 21.99 2.91
CA GLY A 499 1.78 22.80 2.60
C GLY A 499 2.12 23.85 3.67
N GLY A 500 3.32 24.42 3.57
CA GLY A 500 3.89 25.31 4.60
C GLY A 500 3.13 26.62 4.82
N VAL A 501 2.50 27.17 3.77
CA VAL A 501 1.73 28.42 3.84
C VAL A 501 0.37 28.20 4.51
N SER A 502 -0.25 27.03 4.29
CA SER A 502 -1.59 26.70 4.83
C SER A 502 -1.61 26.41 6.33
N LYS A 503 -0.44 26.16 6.96
CA LYS A 503 -0.30 25.95 8.42
C LYS A 503 -0.64 27.20 9.27
N ARG A 504 -1.07 28.29 8.64
CA ARG A 504 -1.20 29.62 9.22
C ARG A 504 -2.63 29.91 9.65
N GLN A 505 -2.87 30.05 10.96
CA GLN A 505 -4.20 29.92 11.56
C GLN A 505 -5.26 30.86 10.98
N GLY A 506 -4.93 32.13 10.73
CA GLY A 506 -5.88 33.10 10.15
C GLY A 506 -6.19 32.89 8.66
N LEU A 507 -5.44 32.05 7.94
CA LEU A 507 -5.58 31.93 6.48
C LEU A 507 -6.84 31.12 6.08
N LEU A 508 -7.10 29.99 6.73
CA LEU A 508 -8.24 29.12 6.41
C LEU A 508 -9.58 29.85 6.55
N GLY A 509 -9.75 30.61 7.64
CA GLY A 509 -10.94 31.43 7.86
C GLY A 509 -11.15 32.51 6.78
N LYS A 510 -10.07 33.13 6.27
CA LYS A 510 -10.12 34.08 5.14
C LYS A 510 -10.52 33.38 3.84
N ILE A 511 -10.01 32.18 3.56
CA ILE A 511 -10.36 31.38 2.38
C ILE A 511 -11.85 31.02 2.42
N HIS A 512 -12.30 30.36 3.48
CA HIS A 512 -13.70 29.93 3.67
C HIS A 512 -14.69 31.11 3.56
N THR A 513 -14.35 32.28 4.10
CA THR A 513 -15.15 33.51 3.97
C THR A 513 -15.28 33.99 2.51
N LYS A 514 -14.25 33.80 1.68
CA LYS A 514 -14.25 34.19 0.27
C LYS A 514 -14.92 33.14 -0.62
N VAL A 515 -14.73 31.84 -0.34
CA VAL A 515 -15.38 30.70 -1.03
C VAL A 515 -16.91 30.80 -0.99
N ARG A 516 -17.49 31.24 0.14
CA ARG A 516 -18.96 31.36 0.30
C ARG A 516 -19.63 32.34 -0.66
N LYS A 517 -18.93 33.40 -1.11
CA LYS A 517 -19.58 34.45 -1.93
C LYS A 517 -19.91 33.97 -3.36
N PRO A 518 -19.01 33.31 -4.12
CA PRO A 518 -19.34 32.79 -5.45
C PRO A 518 -20.30 31.58 -5.46
N LEU A 519 -20.22 30.67 -4.48
CA LEU A 519 -20.98 29.41 -4.49
C LEU A 519 -22.44 29.53 -4.04
N CYS A 520 -22.81 30.68 -3.45
CA CYS A 520 -24.13 30.93 -2.86
C CYS A 520 -25.34 30.57 -3.76
N PRO A 521 -25.32 30.77 -5.10
CA PRO A 521 -26.45 30.41 -5.97
C PRO A 521 -26.64 28.91 -6.21
N PHE A 522 -25.58 28.08 -6.08
CA PHE A 522 -25.58 26.70 -6.57
C PHE A 522 -25.77 25.65 -5.46
N ILE A 523 -25.15 25.85 -4.30
CA ILE A 523 -25.01 24.78 -3.29
C ILE A 523 -26.21 24.69 -2.32
N TYR A 524 -26.92 25.79 -2.07
CA TYR A 524 -28.02 25.81 -1.09
C TYR A 524 -29.33 25.15 -1.56
N SER A 525 -29.33 24.44 -2.69
CA SER A 525 -30.51 23.73 -3.23
C SER A 525 -30.53 22.22 -2.96
N THR A 526 -29.41 21.62 -2.57
CA THR A 526 -29.29 20.18 -2.24
C THR A 526 -29.01 19.97 -0.76
N SER A 527 -29.49 18.85 -0.21
CA SER A 527 -29.52 18.57 1.24
C SER A 527 -28.16 18.19 1.87
N ASN A 528 -27.05 18.37 1.14
CA ASN A 528 -25.75 17.89 1.56
C ASN A 528 -25.06 18.90 2.48
N LYS A 529 -24.87 18.52 3.75
CA LYS A 529 -23.99 19.23 4.67
C LYS A 529 -22.56 19.09 4.16
N LEU A 530 -21.97 20.18 3.67
CA LEU A 530 -20.52 20.26 3.57
C LEU A 530 -19.93 20.08 4.97
N ALA A 531 -19.12 19.03 5.14
CA ALA A 531 -18.18 18.94 6.24
C ALA A 531 -17.10 20.04 6.11
N GLY A 532 -16.22 20.17 7.10
CA GLY A 532 -15.31 21.30 7.19
C GLY A 532 -14.40 21.52 5.97
N LEU A 533 -14.24 22.80 5.61
CA LEU A 533 -12.99 23.35 5.07
C LEU A 533 -12.03 23.61 6.23
#